data_AF-A0A7S2SZ80-F1
#
_entry.id   AF-A0A7S2SZ80-F1
#
_cell.length_a   1.000
_cell.length_b   1.000
_cell.length_c   1.000
_cell.angle_alpha   90.00
_cell.angle_beta   90.00
_cell.angle_gamma   90.00
#
_symmetry.space_group_name_H-M   'P 1'
#
loop_
_entity.id
_entity.type
_entity.pdbx_description
1 polymer ?
#
loop_
_entity_poly.entity_id
_entity_poly.type
_entity_poly.pdbx_seq_one_letter_code
_entity_poly.pdbx_strand_id
1 'polypeptide(L)'
;SVHTDPKVMQTRVGTACSQSPFFVRTALGTYAIAKEPLNGSNTQDAVSTSPLRDAIYRVLQDAGGSLHVKEIFGRIRAKKLYVFRRRDGSVHTDLQRMRKAVNWACIASPFFVRTAYGRYAIAK
;
A
#
# COMPACT_ATOMS: atom_id res chain seq x y z
N SER A 1 14.90 14.39 17.71
CA SER A 1 15.53 15.71 17.49
C SER A 1 14.45 16.66 17.02
N VAL A 2 14.07 17.63 17.86
CA VAL A 2 13.12 18.69 17.49
C VAL A 2 13.92 19.71 16.69
N HIS A 3 13.58 19.88 15.41
CA HIS A 3 14.23 20.89 14.57
C HIS A 3 13.53 22.22 14.80
N THR A 4 14.25 23.18 15.37
CA THR A 4 13.80 24.57 15.57
C THR A 4 14.18 25.49 14.41
N ASP A 5 14.99 25.02 13.46
CA ASP A 5 15.33 25.79 12.28
C ASP A 5 14.11 25.90 11.32
N PRO A 6 13.64 27.13 11.03
CA PRO A 6 12.41 27.34 10.26
C PRO A 6 12.55 26.93 8.78
N LYS A 7 13.75 26.99 8.19
CA LYS A 7 13.98 26.50 6.81
C LYS A 7 13.85 24.99 6.74
N VAL A 8 14.49 24.27 7.67
CA VAL A 8 14.40 22.81 7.77
C VAL A 8 12.96 22.35 8.02
N MET A 9 12.23 23.07 8.87
CA MET A 9 10.82 22.77 9.13
C MET A 9 9.97 22.97 7.87
N GLN A 10 10.14 24.08 7.15
CA GLN A 10 9.40 24.37 5.92
C GLN A 10 9.68 23.34 4.82
N THR A 11 10.95 22.94 4.61
CA THR A 11 11.29 21.90 3.64
C THR A 11 10.63 20.57 3.99
N ARG A 12 10.67 20.18 5.28
CA ARG A 12 10.05 18.92 5.72
C ARG A 12 8.54 18.91 5.58
N VAL A 13 7.87 20.03 5.88
CA VAL A 13 6.43 20.19 5.67
C VAL A 13 6.11 20.08 4.18
N GLY A 14 6.85 20.77 3.32
CA GLY A 14 6.67 20.69 1.86
C GLY A 14 6.84 19.27 1.32
N THR A 15 7.83 18.52 1.81
CA THR A 15 8.04 17.11 1.45
C THR A 15 6.93 16.20 1.96
N ALA A 16 6.48 16.40 3.21
CA ALA A 16 5.40 15.59 3.78
C ALA A 16 4.07 15.82 3.04
N CYS A 17 3.76 17.08 2.70
CA CYS A 17 2.55 17.41 1.95
C CYS A 17 2.62 16.95 0.49
N SER A 18 3.79 16.96 -0.17
CA SER A 18 3.91 16.49 -1.56
C SER A 18 3.91 14.97 -1.71
N GLN A 19 4.34 14.24 -0.68
CA GLN A 19 4.39 12.77 -0.68
C GLN A 19 3.11 12.11 -0.16
N SER A 20 2.19 12.90 0.40
CA SER A 20 0.96 12.40 1.00
C SER A 20 -0.20 12.49 0.01
N PRO A 21 -0.97 11.40 -0.19
CA PRO A 21 -2.11 11.37 -1.11
C PRO A 21 -3.32 12.21 -0.63
N PHE A 22 -3.25 12.72 0.59
CA PHE A 22 -4.32 13.51 1.24
C PHE A 22 -4.17 15.02 1.02
N PHE A 23 -3.03 15.48 0.49
CA PHE A 23 -2.79 16.90 0.26
C PHE A 23 -2.54 17.18 -1.22
N VAL A 24 -3.22 18.18 -1.75
CA VAL A 24 -3.07 18.64 -3.14
C VAL A 24 -2.34 19.96 -3.14
N ARG A 25 -1.30 20.10 -3.98
CA ARG A 25 -0.63 21.39 -4.17
C ARG A 25 -1.48 22.26 -5.09
N THR A 26 -2.04 23.35 -4.56
CA THR A 26 -2.87 24.30 -5.33
C THR A 26 -2.06 25.49 -5.84
N ALA A 27 -0.95 25.82 -5.16
CA ALA A 27 0.02 26.82 -5.60
C ALA A 27 1.42 26.52 -5.02
N LEU A 28 2.45 27.29 -5.39
CA LEU A 28 3.79 27.17 -4.81
C LEU A 28 3.73 27.37 -3.29
N GLY A 29 4.02 26.32 -2.51
CA GLY A 29 3.97 26.35 -1.04
C GLY A 29 2.57 26.30 -0.43
N THR A 30 1.51 26.17 -1.23
CA THR A 30 0.12 26.10 -0.74
C THR A 30 -0.46 24.72 -1.00
N TYR A 31 -0.96 24.08 0.06
CA TYR A 31 -1.51 22.73 0.03
C TYR A 31 -2.93 22.75 0.61
N ALA A 32 -3.85 22.08 -0.06
CA ALA A 32 -5.22 21.89 0.40
C ALA A 32 -5.47 20.42 0.76
N ILE A 33 -6.42 20.17 1.67
CA ILE A 33 -6.89 18.81 1.95
C ILE A 33 -7.67 18.34 0.71
N ALA A 34 -7.27 17.20 0.17
CA ALA A 34 -7.92 16.60 -0.97
C ALA A 34 -9.35 16.17 -0.57
N LYS A 35 -10.38 16.62 -1.30
CA LYS A 35 -11.77 16.19 -1.08
C LYS A 35 -11.96 14.70 -1.38
N GLU A 36 -11.13 14.17 -2.26
CA GLU A 36 -11.00 12.77 -2.64
C GLU A 36 -9.50 12.46 -2.74
N PRO A 37 -9.01 11.27 -2.34
CA PRO A 37 -7.60 10.94 -2.51
C PRO A 37 -7.24 11.09 -3.99
N LEU A 38 -6.13 11.77 -4.30
CA LEU A 38 -5.72 12.12 -5.67
C LEU A 38 -5.36 10.93 -6.59
N ASN A 39 -5.77 9.71 -6.26
CA ASN A 39 -5.72 8.57 -7.16
C ASN A 39 -7.04 8.41 -7.92
N GLY A 40 -7.52 9.51 -8.48
CA GLY A 40 -8.68 9.59 -9.36
C GLY A 40 -8.28 9.72 -10.82
N SER A 41 -7.46 8.79 -11.34
CA SER A 41 -7.43 8.48 -12.77
C SER A 41 -7.99 7.08 -12.93
N ASN A 42 -9.28 7.00 -13.30
CA ASN A 42 -9.89 5.76 -13.76
C ASN A 42 -9.15 5.32 -15.02
N THR A 43 -8.20 4.43 -14.86
CA THR A 43 -7.79 3.53 -15.93
C THR A 43 -7.40 2.22 -15.29
N GLN A 44 -8.14 1.18 -15.66
CA GLN A 44 -7.53 -0.12 -15.87
C GLN A 44 -6.43 0.04 -16.93
N ASP A 45 -5.33 0.72 -16.62
CA ASP A 45 -4.13 0.76 -17.44
C ASP A 45 -2.96 1.33 -16.64
N ALA A 46 -2.02 0.43 -16.35
CA ALA A 46 -0.60 0.70 -16.19
C ALA A 46 -0.09 1.56 -15.01
N VAL A 47 -0.70 1.50 -13.82
CA VAL A 47 0.16 1.50 -12.61
C VAL A 47 0.68 0.08 -12.47
N SER A 48 2.00 -0.11 -12.43
CA SER A 48 2.61 -1.40 -12.08
C SER A 48 2.22 -1.74 -10.63
N THR A 49 0.99 -2.20 -10.43
CA THR A 49 0.55 -2.85 -9.21
C THR A 49 1.46 -4.05 -9.10
N SER A 50 2.46 -3.99 -8.21
CA SER A 50 3.37 -5.11 -7.98
C SER A 50 2.51 -6.39 -7.93
N PRO A 51 2.84 -7.49 -8.63
CA PRO A 51 1.88 -8.57 -8.84
C PRO A 51 1.34 -9.20 -7.54
N LEU A 52 2.05 -9.01 -6.42
CA LEU A 52 1.58 -9.37 -5.09
C LEU A 52 0.43 -8.48 -4.58
N ARG A 53 0.46 -7.17 -4.82
CA ARG A 53 -0.61 -6.23 -4.45
C ARG A 53 -1.89 -6.54 -5.22
N ASP A 54 -1.79 -6.87 -6.51
CA ASP A 54 -2.93 -7.31 -7.31
C ASP A 54 -3.56 -8.59 -6.72
N ALA A 55 -2.73 -9.58 -6.40
CA ALA A 55 -3.20 -10.80 -5.75
C ALA A 55 -3.89 -10.54 -4.40
N ILE A 56 -3.38 -9.60 -3.59
CA ILE A 56 -4.00 -9.18 -2.33
C ILE A 56 -5.34 -8.49 -2.59
N TYR A 57 -5.39 -7.58 -3.56
CA TYR A 57 -6.61 -6.86 -3.93
C TYR A 57 -7.73 -7.82 -4.34
N ARG A 58 -7.44 -8.76 -5.24
CA ARG A 58 -8.41 -9.79 -5.67
C ARG A 58 -8.92 -10.64 -4.52
N VAL A 59 -8.07 -10.97 -3.55
CA VAL A 59 -8.47 -11.75 -2.37
C VAL A 59 -9.36 -10.95 -1.42
N LEU A 60 -9.08 -9.67 -1.22
CA LEU A 60 -9.92 -8.80 -0.38
C LEU A 60 -11.25 -8.46 -1.05
N GLN A 61 -11.25 -8.28 -2.37
CA GLN A 61 -12.45 -8.06 -3.16
C GLN A 61 -13.40 -9.27 -3.09
N ASP A 62 -12.86 -10.49 -3.29
CA ASP A 62 -13.59 -11.75 -3.16
C ASP A 62 -14.16 -11.98 -1.75
N ALA A 63 -13.46 -11.48 -0.73
CA ALA A 63 -13.92 -11.58 0.65
C ALA A 63 -15.01 -10.56 1.02
N GLY A 64 -15.18 -9.49 0.24
CA GLY A 64 -16.12 -8.41 0.53
C GLY A 64 -15.83 -7.65 1.84
N GLY A 65 -14.65 -7.80 2.43
CA GLY A 65 -14.35 -7.31 3.78
C GLY A 65 -12.89 -7.43 4.18
N SER A 66 -12.60 -7.19 5.46
CA SER A 66 -11.23 -7.25 5.97
C SER A 66 -10.78 -8.68 6.28
N LEU A 67 -9.55 -9.04 5.92
CA LEU A 67 -8.97 -10.35 6.22
C LEU A 67 -7.68 -10.23 7.02
N HIS A 68 -7.38 -11.25 7.83
CA HIS A 68 -6.08 -11.34 8.47
C HIS A 68 -5.00 -11.69 7.43
N VAL A 69 -3.79 -11.16 7.56
CA VAL A 69 -2.63 -11.50 6.69
C VAL A 69 -2.43 -13.01 6.50
N LYS A 70 -2.69 -13.84 7.54
CA LYS A 70 -2.60 -15.31 7.41
C LYS A 70 -3.60 -15.84 6.38
N GLU A 71 -4.82 -15.33 6.42
CA GLU A 71 -5.91 -15.71 5.52
C GLU A 71 -5.64 -15.20 4.11
N ILE A 72 -5.18 -13.95 3.96
CA ILE A 72 -4.78 -13.38 2.68
C ILE A 72 -3.70 -14.26 2.03
N PHE A 73 -2.65 -14.58 2.76
CA PHE A 73 -1.58 -15.45 2.29
C PHE A 73 -2.08 -16.85 1.90
N GLY A 74 -2.93 -17.46 2.74
CA GLY A 74 -3.53 -18.77 2.46
C GLY A 74 -4.35 -18.76 1.16
N ARG A 75 -5.20 -17.75 0.96
CA ARG A 75 -6.03 -17.60 -0.23
C ARG A 75 -5.20 -17.35 -1.50
N ILE A 76 -4.14 -16.54 -1.41
CA ILE A 76 -3.20 -16.33 -2.52
C ILE A 76 -2.58 -17.65 -2.97
N ARG A 77 -2.15 -18.51 -2.03
CA ARG A 77 -1.58 -19.82 -2.35
C ARG A 77 -2.62 -20.78 -2.92
N ALA A 78 -3.80 -20.86 -2.29
CA ALA A 78 -4.87 -21.76 -2.73
C ALA A 78 -5.33 -21.44 -4.16
N LYS A 79 -5.48 -20.14 -4.47
CA LYS A 79 -5.87 -19.66 -5.79
C LYS A 79 -4.67 -19.50 -6.76
N LYS A 80 -3.45 -19.84 -6.34
CA LYS A 80 -2.19 -19.70 -7.11
C LYS A 80 -2.02 -18.31 -7.74
N LEU A 81 -2.42 -17.25 -7.05
CA LEU A 81 -2.47 -15.89 -7.59
C LEU A 81 -1.10 -15.22 -7.71
N TYR A 82 -0.12 -15.69 -6.93
CA TYR A 82 1.23 -15.11 -6.94
C TYR A 82 2.28 -16.16 -6.61
N VAL A 83 3.36 -16.16 -7.39
CA VAL A 83 4.55 -16.97 -7.15
C VAL A 83 5.60 -16.08 -6.51
N PHE A 84 5.91 -16.33 -5.24
CA PHE A 84 6.98 -15.63 -4.56
C PHE A 84 8.32 -16.11 -5.11
N ARG A 85 9.08 -15.21 -5.72
CA ARG A 85 10.42 -15.51 -6.25
C ARG A 85 11.49 -14.79 -5.44
N ARG A 86 12.66 -15.40 -5.38
CA ARG A 86 13.89 -14.79 -4.88
C ARG A 86 14.57 -13.99 -5.99
N ARG A 87 15.62 -13.24 -5.64
CA ARG A 87 16.37 -12.42 -6.59
C ARG A 87 17.06 -13.26 -7.68
N ASP A 88 17.48 -14.47 -7.33
CA ASP A 88 18.04 -15.50 -8.21
C ASP A 88 16.99 -16.20 -9.08
N GLY A 89 15.72 -15.80 -9.02
CA GLY A 89 14.62 -16.37 -9.82
C GLY A 89 14.00 -17.65 -9.26
N SER A 90 14.64 -18.29 -8.28
CA SER A 90 14.09 -19.47 -7.60
C SER A 90 12.83 -19.14 -6.79
N VAL A 91 11.98 -20.15 -6.59
CA VAL A 91 10.73 -19.99 -5.82
C VAL A 91 11.04 -19.91 -4.33
N HIS A 92 10.44 -18.93 -3.66
CA HIS A 92 10.50 -18.80 -2.21
C HIS A 92 9.69 -19.94 -1.56
N THR A 93 10.28 -20.69 -0.65
CA THR A 93 9.59 -21.80 0.05
C THR A 93 9.30 -21.50 1.52
N ASP A 94 10.04 -20.56 2.11
CA ASP A 94 9.87 -20.17 3.51
C ASP A 94 8.57 -19.35 3.71
N LEU A 95 7.61 -19.98 4.39
CA LEU A 95 6.27 -19.42 4.61
C LEU A 95 6.29 -18.16 5.46
N GLN A 96 7.23 -18.03 6.40
CA GLN A 96 7.33 -16.86 7.27
C GLN A 96 7.72 -15.61 6.48
N ARG A 97 8.72 -15.71 5.61
CA ARG A 97 9.16 -14.62 4.72
C ARG A 97 8.09 -14.26 3.70
N MET A 98 7.41 -15.25 3.11
CA MET A 98 6.28 -14.99 2.19
C MET A 98 5.15 -14.22 2.91
N ARG A 99 4.79 -14.64 4.12
CA ARG A 99 3.77 -13.95 4.92
C ARG A 99 4.22 -12.54 5.33
N LYS A 100 5.49 -12.34 5.67
CA LYS A 100 6.07 -11.01 5.92
C LYS A 100 5.99 -10.13 4.68
N ALA A 101 6.23 -10.69 3.49
CA ALA A 101 6.09 -9.96 2.23
C ALA A 101 4.63 -9.52 1.98
N VAL A 102 3.64 -10.39 2.25
CA VAL A 102 2.22 -10.02 2.20
C VAL A 102 1.92 -8.89 3.18
N ASN A 103 2.36 -9.02 4.44
CA ASN A 103 2.14 -7.98 5.45
C ASN A 103 2.76 -6.64 5.03
N TRP A 104 3.99 -6.67 4.52
CA TRP A 104 4.68 -5.48 4.06
C TRP A 104 3.99 -4.85 2.85
N ALA A 105 3.52 -5.66 1.89
CA ALA A 105 2.75 -5.20 0.75
C ALA A 105 1.43 -4.53 1.18
N CYS A 106 0.78 -5.03 2.23
CA CYS A 106 -0.39 -4.39 2.83
C CYS A 106 -0.05 -3.04 3.47
N ILE A 107 1.02 -2.97 4.27
CA ILE A 107 1.41 -1.74 5.00
C ILE A 107 1.92 -0.65 4.05
N ALA A 108 2.72 -1.03 3.07
CA ALA A 108 3.39 -0.10 2.16
C ALA A 108 2.49 0.39 1.02
N SER A 109 1.23 -0.06 0.96
CA SER A 109 0.31 0.27 -0.12
C SER A 109 -0.79 1.21 0.40
N PRO A 110 -1.02 2.36 -0.27
CA PRO A 110 -2.12 3.25 0.11
C PRO A 110 -3.51 2.64 -0.17
N PHE A 111 -3.58 1.57 -0.97
CA PHE A 111 -4.85 0.90 -1.33
C PHE A 111 -5.41 -0.01 -0.23
N PHE A 112 -4.64 -0.26 0.84
CA PHE A 112 -5.06 -1.16 1.90
C PHE A 112 -5.03 -0.44 3.25
N VAL A 113 -6.12 -0.54 4.00
CA VAL A 113 -6.25 0.04 5.33
C VAL A 113 -6.20 -1.05 6.38
N ARG A 114 -5.48 -0.79 7.48
CA ARG A 114 -5.42 -1.70 8.62
C ARG A 114 -6.64 -1.48 9.51
N THR A 115 -7.54 -2.45 9.57
CA THR A 115 -8.77 -2.36 10.39
C THR A 115 -8.56 -2.89 11.80
N ALA A 116 -7.62 -3.80 11.99
CA ALA A 116 -7.21 -4.32 13.30
C ALA A 116 -5.77 -4.87 13.24
N TYR A 117 -5.24 -5.37 14.35
CA TYR A 117 -3.91 -5.95 14.36
C TYR A 117 -3.82 -7.13 13.35
N GLY A 118 -3.03 -6.95 12.29
CA GLY A 118 -2.86 -7.96 11.25
C GLY A 118 -4.06 -8.15 10.30
N ARG A 119 -5.09 -7.31 10.37
CA ARG A 119 -6.24 -7.31 9.44
C ARG A 119 -6.21 -6.12 8.50
N TYR A 120 -6.49 -6.36 7.23
CA TYR A 120 -6.48 -5.36 6.18
C TYR A 120 -7.74 -5.43 5.32
N ALA A 121 -8.22 -4.28 4.88
CA ALA A 121 -9.32 -4.12 3.92
C ALA A 121 -8.88 -3.22 2.76
N ILE A 122 -9.68 -3.19 1.69
CA ILE A 122 -9.52 -2.22 0.60
C ILE A 122 -9.87 -0.82 1.15
N ALA A 123 -9.00 0.15 0.88
CA ALA A 123 -9.26 1.55 1.16
C ALA A 123 -10.48 2.03 0.34
N LYS A 124 -11.42 2.73 0.98
CA LYS A 124 -12.56 3.36 0.32
C LYS A 124 -12.21 4.75 -0.16
#